data_AF-K1M305-F1
#
_entry.id   AF-K1M305-F1
#
_cell.length_a   1.000
_cell.length_b   1.000
_cell.length_c   1.000
_cell.angle_alpha   90.00
_cell.angle_beta   90.00
_cell.angle_gamma   90.00
#
_symmetry.space_group_name_H-M   'P 1'
#
loop_
_entity.id
_entity.type
_entity.pdbx_description
1 polymer ?
#
loop_
_entity_poly.entity_id
_entity_poly.type
_entity_poly.pdbx_seq_one_letter_code
_entity_poly.pdbx_strand_id
1 'polypeptide(L)'
;MEYPISLDTALSIVGELKVNAIKEKKVATDSEEIKYLDSKISMYLNEERILYGIDELLKLSIIDKIINYYSPLVKKINGGA
;
A
#
# COMPACT_ATOMS: atom_id res chain seq x y z
N MET A 1 -16.99 14.79 -3.13
CA MET A 1 -15.56 15.12 -3.34
C MET A 1 -15.07 14.28 -4.50
N GLU A 2 -14.38 14.87 -5.47
CA GLU A 2 -13.72 14.10 -6.53
C GLU A 2 -12.40 13.56 -5.98
N TYR A 3 -12.25 12.25 -6.02
CA TYR A 3 -10.99 11.60 -5.65
C TYR A 3 -10.05 11.68 -6.86
N PRO A 4 -8.79 12.12 -6.69
CA PRO A 4 -7.81 12.20 -7.79
C PRO A 4 -7.50 10.84 -8.44
N ILE A 5 -7.84 9.73 -7.79
CA ILE A 5 -7.81 8.36 -8.35
C ILE A 5 -9.05 7.58 -7.89
N SER A 6 -9.47 6.60 -8.69
CA SER A 6 -10.58 5.70 -8.33
C SER A 6 -10.21 4.82 -7.13
N LEU A 7 -11.23 4.39 -6.37
CA LEU A 7 -11.07 3.46 -5.25
C LEU A 7 -10.39 2.15 -5.70
N ASP A 8 -10.77 1.60 -6.85
CA ASP A 8 -10.14 0.40 -7.42
C ASP A 8 -8.64 0.60 -7.71
N THR A 9 -8.25 1.78 -8.20
CA THR A 9 -6.84 2.11 -8.42
C THR A 9 -6.08 2.20 -7.10
N ALA A 10 -6.67 2.84 -6.10
CA ALA A 10 -6.09 2.92 -4.76
C ALA A 10 -5.87 1.53 -4.14
N LEU A 11 -6.89 0.66 -4.22
CA LEU A 11 -6.81 -0.72 -3.75
C LEU A 11 -5.78 -1.54 -4.52
N SER A 12 -5.68 -1.38 -5.84
CA SER A 12 -4.67 -2.06 -6.67
C SER A 12 -3.25 -1.72 -6.21
N ILE A 13 -2.95 -0.43 -6.00
CA ILE A 13 -1.62 0.04 -5.59
C ILE A 13 -1.24 -0.51 -4.20
N VAL A 14 -2.15 -0.44 -3.23
CA VAL A 14 -1.90 -0.99 -1.88
C VAL A 14 -1.76 -2.51 -1.92
N GLY A 15 -2.57 -3.18 -2.75
CA GLY A 15 -2.49 -4.62 -2.99
C GLY A 15 -1.13 -5.05 -3.56
N GLU A 16 -0.61 -4.34 -4.56
CA GLU A 16 0.73 -4.60 -5.13
C GLU A 16 1.84 -4.46 -4.08
N LEU A 17 1.80 -3.39 -3.27
CA LEU A 17 2.78 -3.18 -2.20
C LEU A 17 2.74 -4.26 -1.13
N LYS A 18 1.53 -4.71 -0.75
CA LYS A 18 1.34 -5.83 0.18
C LYS A 18 1.93 -7.12 -0.39
N VAL A 19 1.62 -7.44 -1.64
CA VAL A 19 2.14 -8.66 -2.29
C VAL A 19 3.67 -8.63 -2.38
N ASN A 20 4.26 -7.47 -2.70
CA ASN A 20 5.71 -7.32 -2.73
C ASN A 20 6.32 -7.51 -1.34
N ALA A 21 5.77 -6.89 -0.29
CA ALA A 21 6.25 -7.08 1.07
C ALA A 21 6.13 -8.55 1.54
N ILE A 22 5.09 -9.27 1.12
CA ILE A 22 4.95 -10.71 1.40
C ILE A 22 6.03 -11.52 0.66
N LYS A 23 6.33 -11.19 -0.59
CA LYS A 23 7.40 -11.85 -1.37
C LYS A 23 8.77 -11.61 -0.73
N GLU A 24 9.07 -10.37 -0.35
CA GLU A 24 10.29 -9.99 0.37
C GLU A 24 10.39 -10.77 1.69
N LYS A 25 9.30 -10.84 2.47
CA LYS A 25 9.28 -11.57 3.74
C LYS A 25 9.58 -13.06 3.57
N LYS A 26 9.12 -13.66 2.47
CA LYS A 26 9.36 -15.08 2.18
C LYS A 26 10.82 -15.42 1.93
N VAL A 27 11.62 -14.46 1.47
CA VAL A 27 13.04 -14.64 1.16
C VAL A 27 13.97 -14.01 2.21
N ALA A 28 13.42 -13.16 3.09
CA ALA A 28 14.13 -12.56 4.20
C ALA A 28 14.63 -13.63 5.18
N THR A 29 15.89 -13.52 5.58
CA THR A 29 16.52 -14.39 6.58
C THR A 29 16.83 -13.66 7.88
N ASP A 30 16.81 -12.32 7.85
CA ASP A 30 17.02 -11.47 9.00
C ASP A 30 15.72 -11.26 9.81
N SER A 31 15.82 -11.41 11.13
CA SER A 31 14.65 -11.34 12.01
C SER A 31 14.09 -9.92 12.17
N GLU A 32 14.94 -8.89 12.06
CA GLU A 32 14.49 -7.50 12.11
C GLU A 32 13.79 -7.09 10.81
N GLU A 33 14.33 -7.52 9.67
CA GLU A 33 13.73 -7.35 8.35
C GLU A 33 12.35 -8.02 8.26
N ILE A 34 12.23 -9.27 8.75
CA ILE A 34 10.96 -9.98 8.82
C ILE A 34 9.93 -9.21 9.65
N LYS A 35 10.30 -8.72 10.84
CA LYS A 35 9.41 -7.94 11.71
C LYS A 35 8.98 -6.63 11.05
N TYR A 36 9.92 -5.96 10.38
CA TYR A 36 9.63 -4.74 9.63
C TYR A 36 8.64 -5.00 8.49
N LEU A 37 8.83 -6.08 7.74
CA LEU A 37 7.94 -6.50 6.67
C LEU A 37 6.55 -6.91 7.19
N ASP A 38 6.47 -7.61 8.32
CA ASP A 38 5.20 -7.91 9.00
C ASP A 38 4.43 -6.65 9.40
N SER A 39 5.14 -5.65 9.95
CA SER A 39 4.55 -4.36 10.28
C SER A 39 4.02 -3.65 9.03
N LYS A 40 4.77 -3.69 7.91
CA LYS A 40 4.34 -3.11 6.63
C LYS A 40 3.10 -3.82 6.08
N ILE A 41 3.07 -5.15 6.10
CA ILE A 41 1.92 -5.94 5.63
C ILE A 41 0.67 -5.60 6.46
N SER A 42 0.82 -5.51 7.78
CA SER A 42 -0.27 -5.14 8.68
C SER A 42 -0.79 -3.73 8.42
N MET A 43 0.11 -2.79 8.13
CA MET A 43 -0.26 -1.43 7.73
C MET A 43 -1.08 -1.44 6.42
N TYR A 44 -0.61 -2.13 5.37
CA TYR A 44 -1.33 -2.21 4.10
C TYR A 44 -2.72 -2.84 4.23
N LEU A 45 -2.86 -3.90 5.05
CA LEU A 45 -4.15 -4.51 5.35
C LEU A 45 -5.12 -3.53 6.04
N ASN A 46 -4.61 -2.70 6.96
CA ASN A 46 -5.42 -1.68 7.61
C ASN A 46 -5.84 -0.58 6.62
N GLU A 47 -4.94 -0.18 5.72
CA GLU A 47 -5.23 0.80 4.66
C GLU A 47 -6.28 0.27 3.68
N GLU A 48 -6.21 -0.99 3.26
CA GLU A 48 -7.26 -1.64 2.46
C GLU A 48 -8.62 -1.61 3.20
N ARG A 49 -8.63 -1.92 4.51
CA ARG A 49 -9.85 -1.87 5.33
C ARG A 49 -10.42 -0.45 5.40
N ILE A 50 -9.57 0.57 5.51
CA ILE A 50 -9.99 1.98 5.50
C ILE A 50 -10.58 2.36 4.14
N LEU A 51 -9.94 1.95 3.04
CA LEU A 51 -10.43 2.17 1.67
C LEU A 51 -11.82 1.54 1.46
N TYR A 52 -12.07 0.35 2.01
CA TYR A 52 -13.39 -0.29 2.02
C TYR A 52 -14.36 0.24 3.07
N GLY A 53 -13.89 1.05 4.02
CA GLY A 53 -14.68 1.54 5.14
C GLY A 53 -15.77 2.55 4.76
N ILE A 54 -16.40 3.16 5.75
CA ILE A 54 -17.40 4.23 5.52
C ILE A 54 -16.87 5.63 5.90
N ASP A 55 -15.67 5.69 6.47
CA ASP A 55 -15.05 6.94 6.92
C ASP A 55 -14.35 7.64 5.75
N GLU A 56 -15.01 8.64 5.16
CA GLU A 56 -14.50 9.37 4.01
C GLU A 56 -13.22 10.18 4.30
N LEU A 57 -13.05 10.69 5.52
CA LEU A 57 -11.86 11.46 5.90
C LEU A 57 -10.63 10.58 5.95
N LEU A 58 -10.76 9.40 6.55
CA LEU A 58 -9.68 8.41 6.57
C LEU A 58 -9.38 7.92 5.16
N LYS A 59 -10.40 7.70 4.31
CA LYS A 59 -10.19 7.34 2.90
C LYS A 59 -9.40 8.39 2.14
N LEU A 60 -9.75 9.67 2.28
CA LEU A 60 -9.03 10.77 1.63
C LEU A 60 -7.57 10.81 2.05
N SER A 61 -7.29 10.61 3.34
CA SER A 61 -5.92 10.57 3.86
C SER A 61 -5.12 9.41 3.27
N ILE A 62 -5.72 8.21 3.15
CA ILE A 62 -5.05 7.06 2.53
C ILE A 62 -4.86 7.27 1.03
N ILE A 63 -5.84 7.86 0.33
CA ILE A 63 -5.74 8.15 -1.11
C ILE A 63 -4.63 9.18 -1.38
N ASP A 64 -4.52 10.23 -0.57
CA ASP A 64 -3.43 11.21 -0.67
C ASP A 64 -2.06 10.54 -0.49
N LYS A 65 -1.93 9.69 0.54
CA LYS A 65 -0.72 8.88 0.77
C LYS A 65 -0.40 7.97 -0.41
N ILE A 66 -1.42 7.34 -1.01
CA ILE A 66 -1.24 6.47 -2.17
C ILE A 66 -0.67 7.26 -3.35
N ILE A 67 -1.20 8.45 -3.62
CA ILE A 67 -0.76 9.26 -4.77
C ILE A 67 0.65 9.78 -4.56
N ASN A 68 0.90 10.38 -3.40
CA ASN A 68 2.16 11.08 -3.14
C ASN A 68 3.30 10.14 -2.81
N TYR A 69 3.02 8.97 -2.22
CA TYR A 69 4.05 8.07 -1.71
C TYR A 69 4.05 6.70 -2.40
N TYR A 70 2.90 6.04 -2.55
CA TYR A 70 2.87 4.66 -3.06
C TYR A 70 2.91 4.53 -4.59
N SER A 71 2.22 5.40 -5.32
CA SER A 71 2.22 5.42 -6.78
C SER A 71 3.64 5.56 -7.37
N PRO A 72 4.50 6.50 -6.92
CA PRO A 72 5.87 6.57 -7.42
C PRO A 72 6.72 5.35 -7.02
N LEU A 73 6.47 4.73 -5.87
CA LEU A 73 7.16 3.51 -5.45
C LEU A 73 6.79 2.33 -6.34
N VAL A 74 5.50 2.11 -6.60
CA VAL A 74 5.03 1.06 -7.51
C VAL A 74 5.53 1.29 -8.94
N LYS A 75 5.54 2.54 -9.43
CA LYS A 75 6.15 2.87 -10.73
C LYS A 75 7.64 2.50 -10.78
N LYS A 76 8.40 2.76 -9.70
CA LYS A 76 9.82 2.37 -9.62
C LYS A 76 9.99 0.84 -9.59
N ILE A 77 9.12 0.12 -8.89
CA ILE A 77 9.16 -1.35 -8.80
C ILE A 77 8.80 -2.00 -10.14
N ASN A 78 7.80 -1.47 -10.84
CA ASN A 78 7.27 -2.02 -12.09
C ASN A 78 8.00 -1.51 -13.36
N GLY A 79 9.04 -0.68 -13.24
CA GLY A 79 9.93 -0.33 -14.36
C GLY A 79 9.59 0.95 -15.13
N GLY A 80 9.25 2.05 -14.44
CA GLY A 80 9.19 3.38 -15.06
C GLY A 80 10.56 4.06 -15.09
N ALA A 81 11.30 3.87 -16.20
CA ALA A 81 12.30 4.83 -16.68
C ALA A 81 11.61 5.92 -17.50
#